data_AF-A0A2N2ZD55-F1
#
_entry.id   AF-A0A2N2ZD55-F1
#
_cell.length_a   1.000
_cell.length_b   1.000
_cell.length_c   1.000
_cell.angle_alpha   90.00
_cell.angle_beta   90.00
_cell.angle_gamma   90.00
#
_symmetry.space_group_name_H-M   'P 1'
#
loop_
_entity.id
_entity.type
_entity.pdbx_description
1 polymer ?
#
loop_
_entity_poly.entity_id
_entity_poly.type
_entity_poly.pdbx_seq_one_letter_code
_entity_poly.pdbx_strand_id
1 'polypeptide(L)'
;VGQWAAYIQDEWNITDNFKFTFGLRFDLPLYFNTKDKIKENIARKGGLLSEGGTYDPTIQYFDEKGSPIFLNSLNLPAQKALWSPRVGFNWDVFSDKTFQVRGGSGIFTGRLPFVWIGNQVANPDFFFYTTTAPDFEFPQVWRNSLGLDYKFKNGLVAITDFIFTRDINAQMVRNFGDGTPTGTLNGVGARPVYLNSDRAQVFGSPTNAYVFTNTGVGYSLNWSLKLQKQFANDFFASIAYNYLEAKDASSIDAEISSDAFDRNPALGNVNVAKSGPALYGDKHRIVGQLNKRWSYGKDKKWATTASAFYEYAQGGRFSYTYSGDINNDGSSLNDLIYIPTTAELGLMQFEGDAASQATQRVAMDSYIKQDQYLRDRRGTFAGRNDILSPWRGRWDMKLLQDYNFKFSENKTHTIQFSVDILNLGNLISSDWGIVELPSNTQPIGVRIENNIPIYNFDPSQKDTFFNSAALESRWQMQFGIRYIF
;
A
#
# COMPACT_ATOMS: atom_id res chain seq x y z
N VAL A 1 12.17 11.27 -21.07
CA VAL A 1 12.24 9.85 -20.67
C VAL A 1 11.30 9.02 -21.53
N GLY A 2 11.64 7.78 -21.82
CA GLY A 2 10.84 6.86 -22.64
C GLY A 2 11.22 5.40 -22.38
N GLN A 3 10.55 4.48 -23.05
CA GLN A 3 10.81 3.04 -22.94
C GLN A 3 10.52 2.38 -24.28
N TRP A 4 11.49 1.61 -24.79
CA TRP A 4 11.25 0.65 -25.86
C TRP A 4 10.81 -0.67 -25.26
N ALA A 5 9.87 -1.34 -25.92
CA ALA A 5 9.44 -2.65 -25.52
C ALA A 5 9.16 -3.52 -26.73
N ALA A 6 9.55 -4.79 -26.63
CA ALA A 6 9.21 -5.82 -27.60
C ALA A 6 8.75 -7.06 -26.85
N TYR A 7 7.85 -7.84 -27.45
CA TYR A 7 7.44 -9.11 -26.89
C TYR A 7 7.27 -10.14 -28.00
N ILE A 8 7.59 -11.38 -27.69
CA ILE A 8 7.26 -12.55 -28.49
C ILE A 8 6.57 -13.55 -27.57
N GLN A 9 5.55 -14.23 -28.09
CA GLN A 9 4.82 -15.26 -27.36
C GLN A 9 4.37 -16.32 -28.35
N ASP A 10 4.44 -17.57 -27.92
CA ASP A 10 3.87 -18.71 -28.63
C ASP A 10 2.97 -19.52 -27.68
N GLU A 11 1.92 -20.12 -28.25
CA GLU A 11 0.98 -20.99 -27.55
C GLU A 11 0.91 -22.32 -28.28
N TRP A 12 1.21 -23.40 -27.55
CA TRP A 12 1.16 -24.76 -28.05
C TRP A 12 0.00 -25.52 -27.42
N ASN A 13 -0.86 -26.08 -28.27
CA ASN A 13 -1.78 -27.13 -27.86
C ASN A 13 -0.98 -28.45 -27.84
N ILE A 14 -0.42 -28.83 -26.69
CA ILE A 14 0.35 -30.09 -26.57
C ILE A 14 -0.58 -31.30 -26.74
N THR A 15 -1.81 -31.17 -26.24
CA THR A 15 -2.94 -32.08 -26.45
C THR A 15 -4.23 -31.26 -26.62
N ASP A 16 -5.35 -31.92 -26.96
CA ASP A 16 -6.66 -31.25 -27.09
C ASP A 16 -7.13 -30.58 -25.79
N ASN A 17 -6.60 -31.04 -24.65
CA ASN A 17 -6.97 -30.58 -23.32
C ASN A 17 -5.84 -29.90 -22.54
N PHE A 18 -4.63 -29.76 -23.10
CA PHE A 18 -3.50 -29.10 -22.45
C PHE A 18 -2.85 -28.07 -23.37
N LYS A 19 -2.80 -26.84 -22.88
CA LYS A 19 -2.14 -25.71 -23.51
C LYS A 19 -0.92 -25.28 -22.71
N PHE A 20 0.17 -25.02 -23.41
CA PHE A 20 1.38 -24.42 -22.87
C PHE A 20 1.65 -23.10 -23.59
N THR A 21 2.10 -22.10 -22.85
CA THR A 21 2.44 -20.78 -23.38
C THR A 21 3.83 -20.40 -22.91
N PHE A 22 4.66 -19.94 -23.83
CA PHE A 22 5.93 -19.30 -23.50
C PHE A 22 5.95 -17.90 -24.09
N GLY A 23 6.44 -16.94 -23.32
CA GLY A 23 6.65 -15.58 -23.78
C GLY A 23 7.96 -15.01 -23.28
N LEU A 24 8.57 -14.16 -24.09
CA LEU A 24 9.70 -13.34 -23.71
C LEU A 24 9.38 -11.89 -24.01
N ARG A 25 9.49 -11.05 -22.99
CA ARG A 25 9.41 -9.60 -23.14
C ARG A 25 10.77 -8.96 -22.89
N PHE A 26 11.07 -7.94 -23.68
CA PHE A 26 12.21 -7.07 -23.58
C PHE A 26 11.73 -5.65 -23.30
N ASP A 27 12.38 -4.96 -22.37
CA ASP A 27 12.14 -3.55 -22.07
C ASP A 27 13.49 -2.81 -21.98
N LEU A 28 13.62 -1.66 -22.65
CA LEU A 28 14.81 -0.82 -22.61
C LEU A 28 14.42 0.63 -22.24
N PRO A 29 14.95 1.16 -21.13
CA PRO A 29 14.67 2.52 -20.73
C PRO A 29 15.50 3.54 -21.48
N LEU A 30 14.89 4.68 -21.79
CA LEU A 30 15.51 5.75 -22.56
C LEU A 30 15.47 7.09 -21.83
N TYR A 31 16.59 7.79 -21.92
CA TYR A 31 16.76 9.17 -21.51
C TYR A 31 17.14 9.99 -22.75
N PHE A 32 16.33 10.99 -23.09
CA PHE A 32 16.55 11.83 -24.27
C PHE A 32 17.33 13.09 -23.84
N ASN A 33 16.64 14.23 -23.72
CA ASN A 33 17.19 15.50 -23.27
C ASN A 33 17.26 15.65 -21.74
N THR A 34 17.13 14.57 -20.95
CA THR A 34 17.06 14.65 -19.48
C THR A 34 18.32 15.30 -18.91
N LYS A 35 19.51 14.94 -19.40
CA LYS A 35 20.79 15.52 -18.97
C LYS A 35 20.88 17.02 -19.29
N ASP A 36 20.34 17.45 -20.44
CA ASP A 36 20.33 18.86 -20.82
C ASP A 36 19.36 19.65 -19.93
N LYS A 37 18.21 19.08 -19.58
CA LYS A 37 17.27 19.70 -18.64
C LYS A 37 17.84 19.84 -17.23
N ILE A 38 18.66 18.89 -16.78
CA ILE A 38 19.40 19.03 -15.52
C ILE A 38 20.39 20.19 -15.60
N LYS A 39 21.19 20.28 -16.67
CA LYS A 39 22.14 21.39 -16.86
C LYS A 39 21.45 22.75 -16.92
N GLU A 40 20.36 22.86 -17.67
CA GLU A 40 19.53 24.07 -17.76
C GLU A 40 19.04 24.50 -16.37
N ASN A 41 18.56 23.53 -15.58
CA ASN A 41 18.08 23.82 -14.22
C ASN A 41 19.22 24.23 -13.27
N ILE A 42 20.37 23.55 -13.30
CA ILE A 42 21.55 23.92 -12.52
C ILE A 42 21.99 25.35 -12.86
N ALA A 43 22.08 25.69 -14.15
CA ALA A 43 22.45 27.04 -14.59
C ALA A 43 21.44 28.10 -14.12
N ARG A 44 20.13 27.79 -14.20
CA ARG A 44 19.06 28.67 -13.71
C ARG A 44 19.14 28.91 -12.19
N LYS A 45 19.72 27.97 -11.43
CA LYS A 45 19.94 28.08 -9.97
C LYS A 45 21.33 28.60 -9.58
N GLY A 46 22.04 29.24 -10.52
CA GLY A 46 23.33 29.89 -10.25
C GLY A 46 24.56 28.99 -10.38
N GLY A 47 24.41 27.75 -10.84
CA GLY A 47 25.55 26.87 -11.13
C GLY A 47 26.15 26.21 -9.89
N LEU A 48 27.48 26.11 -9.86
CA LEU A 48 28.21 25.44 -8.78
C LEU A 48 28.16 26.24 -7.48
N LEU A 49 28.09 25.55 -6.34
CA LEU A 49 28.12 26.16 -5.01
C LEU A 49 29.38 27.02 -4.79
N SER A 50 30.52 26.58 -5.31
CA SER A 50 31.79 27.33 -5.27
C SER A 50 31.75 28.67 -6.02
N GLU A 51 30.77 28.85 -6.92
CA GLU A 51 30.57 30.04 -7.75
C GLU A 51 29.37 30.88 -7.27
N GLY A 52 28.80 30.56 -6.10
CA GLY A 52 27.63 31.23 -5.54
C GLY A 52 26.28 30.62 -5.95
N GLY A 53 26.28 29.48 -6.64
CA GLY A 53 25.10 28.69 -6.94
C GLY A 53 24.71 27.74 -5.81
N THR A 54 23.95 26.69 -6.13
CA THR A 54 23.37 25.75 -5.16
C THR A 54 23.69 24.28 -5.44
N TYR A 55 24.34 23.96 -6.55
CA TYR A 55 24.69 22.58 -6.91
C TYR A 55 26.15 22.27 -6.60
N ASP A 56 26.44 21.15 -5.95
CA ASP A 56 27.83 20.76 -5.67
C ASP A 56 28.02 19.23 -5.76
N PRO A 57 28.63 18.71 -6.84
CA PRO A 57 28.94 17.28 -6.97
C PRO A 57 30.14 16.83 -6.12
N THR A 58 30.78 17.73 -5.38
CA THR A 58 31.94 17.45 -4.53
C THR A 58 31.58 17.23 -3.06
N ILE A 59 30.30 17.42 -2.69
CA ILE A 59 29.80 17.05 -1.36
C ILE A 59 29.91 15.53 -1.21
N GLN A 60 30.54 15.10 -0.11
CA GLN A 60 30.62 13.70 0.26
C GLN A 60 29.34 13.29 1.00
N TYR A 61 28.65 12.30 0.46
CA TYR A 61 27.48 11.63 1.02
C TYR A 61 27.84 10.19 1.42
N PHE A 62 26.84 9.40 1.86
CA PHE A 62 26.99 8.00 2.22
C PHE A 62 26.04 7.11 1.41
N ASP A 63 26.54 5.97 0.90
CA ASP A 63 25.71 4.97 0.23
C ASP A 63 24.85 4.16 1.22
N GLU A 64 24.06 3.20 0.72
CA GLU A 64 23.19 2.37 1.57
C GLU A 64 23.92 1.49 2.58
N LYS A 65 25.25 1.37 2.47
CA LYS A 65 26.13 0.64 3.39
C LYS A 65 26.90 1.58 4.32
N GLY A 66 26.68 2.89 4.22
CA GLY A 66 27.40 3.91 4.97
C GLY A 66 28.78 4.24 4.40
N SER A 67 29.10 3.84 3.17
CA SER A 67 30.39 4.12 2.54
C SER A 67 30.38 5.50 1.87
N PRO A 68 31.48 6.27 1.91
CA PRO A 68 31.56 7.56 1.23
C PRO A 68 31.28 7.49 -0.27
N ILE A 69 30.44 8.40 -0.78
CA ILE A 69 30.10 8.51 -2.20
C ILE A 69 29.93 9.99 -2.61
N PHE A 70 30.18 10.28 -3.89
CA PHE A 70 29.86 11.57 -4.51
C PHE A 70 28.69 11.41 -5.46
N LEU A 71 27.73 12.32 -5.37
CA LEU A 71 26.52 12.29 -6.17
C LEU A 71 26.59 13.35 -7.27
N ASN A 72 26.10 13.00 -8.46
CA ASN A 72 26.07 13.91 -9.59
C ASN A 72 24.76 13.75 -10.36
N SER A 73 23.96 14.82 -10.42
CA SER A 73 22.65 14.81 -11.07
C SER A 73 22.73 14.49 -12.57
N LEU A 74 23.90 14.69 -13.19
CA LEU A 74 24.14 14.38 -14.60
C LEU A 74 24.42 12.89 -14.86
N ASN A 75 24.61 12.09 -13.80
CA ASN A 75 24.69 10.64 -13.87
C ASN A 75 23.26 10.07 -13.83
N LEU A 76 22.71 9.80 -15.01
CA LEU A 76 21.41 9.14 -15.14
C LEU A 76 21.54 7.64 -14.89
N PRO A 77 20.45 6.96 -14.50
CA PRO A 77 20.46 5.51 -14.40
C PRO A 77 20.88 4.84 -15.71
N ALA A 78 21.55 3.70 -15.61
CA ALA A 78 22.04 2.96 -16.76
C ALA A 78 20.88 2.51 -17.68
N GLN A 79 21.06 2.69 -18.99
CA GLN A 79 20.12 2.19 -20.01
C GLN A 79 20.34 0.68 -20.23
N LYS A 80 19.97 -0.13 -19.23
CA LYS A 80 20.09 -1.60 -19.29
C LYS A 80 18.85 -2.23 -19.89
N ALA A 81 19.06 -3.21 -20.77
CA ALA A 81 17.99 -4.07 -21.27
C ALA A 81 17.47 -5.00 -20.16
N LEU A 82 16.15 -5.08 -20.03
CA LEU A 82 15.47 -5.90 -19.04
C LEU A 82 14.73 -7.02 -19.74
N TRP A 83 14.95 -8.25 -19.28
CA TRP A 83 14.32 -9.44 -19.83
C TRP A 83 13.27 -9.98 -18.87
N SER A 84 12.13 -10.38 -19.44
CA SER A 84 10.96 -10.86 -18.72
C SER A 84 10.44 -12.15 -19.36
N PRO A 85 11.11 -13.31 -19.10
CA PRO A 85 10.60 -14.61 -19.54
C PRO A 85 9.36 -15.01 -18.74
N ARG A 86 8.42 -15.70 -19.41
CA ARG A 86 7.14 -16.12 -18.85
C ARG A 86 6.75 -17.47 -19.41
N VAL A 87 6.27 -18.33 -18.52
CA VAL A 87 5.66 -19.61 -18.85
C VAL A 87 4.26 -19.65 -18.25
N GLY A 88 3.34 -20.27 -18.97
CA GLY A 88 1.97 -20.49 -18.52
C GLY A 88 1.45 -21.82 -19.04
N PHE A 89 0.44 -22.36 -18.37
CA PHE A 89 -0.27 -23.53 -18.83
C PHE A 89 -1.75 -23.46 -18.47
N ASN A 90 -2.55 -24.21 -19.22
CA ASN A 90 -3.96 -24.42 -18.96
C ASN A 90 -4.32 -25.87 -19.31
N TRP A 91 -4.89 -26.58 -18.36
CA TRP A 91 -5.21 -28.00 -18.46
C TRP A 91 -6.67 -28.25 -18.08
N ASP A 92 -7.46 -28.76 -19.03
CA ASP A 92 -8.77 -29.34 -18.80
C ASP A 92 -8.60 -30.84 -18.49
N VAL A 93 -8.53 -31.18 -17.20
CA VAL A 93 -8.07 -32.49 -16.72
C VAL A 93 -8.94 -33.63 -17.25
N PHE A 94 -10.26 -33.40 -17.33
CA PHE A 94 -11.24 -34.39 -17.78
C PHE A 94 -11.72 -34.16 -19.22
N SER A 95 -11.22 -33.13 -19.92
CA SER A 95 -11.63 -32.76 -21.28
C SER A 95 -13.13 -32.43 -21.43
N ASP A 96 -13.80 -32.12 -20.32
CA ASP A 96 -15.22 -31.79 -20.25
C ASP A 96 -15.49 -30.45 -19.55
N LYS A 97 -14.41 -29.69 -19.27
CA LYS A 97 -14.41 -28.39 -18.59
C LYS A 97 -14.96 -28.44 -17.16
N THR A 98 -15.03 -29.62 -16.54
CA THR A 98 -15.47 -29.74 -15.14
C THR A 98 -14.33 -29.58 -14.14
N PHE A 99 -13.09 -29.87 -14.54
CA PHE A 99 -11.91 -29.65 -13.72
C PHE A 99 -10.80 -29.00 -14.53
N GLN A 100 -10.49 -27.74 -14.24
CA GLN A 100 -9.48 -26.97 -14.93
C GLN A 100 -8.36 -26.57 -13.97
N VAL A 101 -7.12 -26.81 -14.38
CA VAL A 101 -5.90 -26.36 -13.70
C VAL A 101 -5.20 -25.36 -14.60
N ARG A 102 -4.91 -24.18 -14.07
CA ARG A 102 -4.16 -23.13 -14.78
C ARG A 102 -3.01 -22.67 -13.91
N GLY A 103 -1.93 -22.21 -14.51
CA GLY A 103 -0.84 -21.64 -13.74
C GLY A 103 0.25 -21.06 -14.61
N GLY A 104 1.25 -20.48 -13.96
CA GLY A 104 2.38 -19.90 -14.66
C GLY A 104 3.44 -19.33 -13.72
N SER A 105 4.57 -19.01 -14.30
CA SER A 105 5.69 -18.35 -13.63
C SER A 105 6.32 -17.37 -14.59
N GLY A 106 6.75 -16.21 -14.11
CA GLY A 106 7.43 -15.26 -14.96
C GLY A 106 7.97 -14.04 -14.25
N ILE A 107 8.84 -13.34 -14.96
CA ILE A 107 9.33 -12.02 -14.55
C ILE A 107 8.48 -10.95 -15.22
N PHE A 108 8.15 -9.91 -14.46
CA PHE A 108 7.32 -8.80 -14.89
C PHE A 108 8.02 -7.48 -14.58
N THR A 109 8.41 -6.77 -15.62
CA THR A 109 8.92 -5.40 -15.53
C THR A 109 7.76 -4.40 -15.42
N GLY A 110 7.80 -3.56 -14.39
CA GLY A 110 6.91 -2.41 -14.19
C GLY A 110 7.29 -1.21 -15.07
N ARG A 111 6.43 -0.19 -15.07
CA ARG A 111 6.72 1.07 -15.77
C ARG A 111 7.66 1.95 -14.95
N LEU A 112 8.45 2.78 -15.63
CA LEU A 112 9.30 3.79 -14.98
C LEU A 112 8.43 4.79 -14.21
N PRO A 113 8.64 4.99 -12.91
CA PRO A 113 8.07 6.13 -12.21
C PRO A 113 8.78 7.43 -12.64
N PHE A 114 8.39 7.97 -13.79
CA PHE A 114 9.03 9.13 -14.44
C PHE A 114 9.12 10.37 -13.55
N VAL A 115 8.20 10.53 -12.58
CA VAL A 115 8.22 11.67 -11.66
C VAL A 115 9.49 11.73 -10.81
N TRP A 116 10.22 10.62 -10.64
CA TRP A 116 11.41 10.52 -9.80
C TRP A 116 12.67 10.93 -10.57
N ILE A 117 12.70 10.61 -11.87
CA ILE A 117 13.64 11.26 -12.78
C ILE A 117 13.34 12.76 -12.86
N GLY A 118 12.05 13.15 -12.82
CA GLY A 118 11.62 14.54 -12.70
C GLY A 118 12.17 15.25 -11.46
N ASN A 119 12.14 14.60 -10.30
CA ASN A 119 12.76 15.09 -9.05
C ASN A 119 14.26 15.36 -9.27
N GLN A 120 15.00 14.41 -9.86
CA GLN A 120 16.43 14.59 -10.19
C GLN A 120 16.70 15.79 -11.10
N VAL A 121 15.81 16.08 -12.06
CA VAL A 121 15.91 17.30 -12.88
C VAL A 121 15.66 18.55 -12.03
N ALA A 122 14.61 18.53 -11.21
CA ALA A 122 14.08 19.72 -10.53
C ALA A 122 14.91 20.16 -9.32
N ASN A 123 15.49 19.20 -8.57
CA ASN A 123 16.04 19.43 -7.24
C ASN A 123 17.53 19.01 -7.13
N PRO A 124 18.45 19.73 -7.79
CA PRO A 124 19.90 19.50 -7.67
C PRO A 124 20.54 20.25 -6.49
N ASP A 125 19.77 20.94 -5.65
CA ASP A 125 20.32 21.85 -4.64
C ASP A 125 20.89 21.10 -3.44
N PHE A 126 22.04 21.53 -2.91
CA PHE A 126 22.63 20.89 -1.73
C PHE A 126 21.71 20.90 -0.50
N PHE A 127 20.78 21.85 -0.39
CA PHE A 127 19.83 21.92 0.73
C PHE A 127 18.55 21.09 0.49
N PHE A 128 18.36 20.59 -0.73
CA PHE A 128 17.24 19.72 -1.09
C PHE A 128 17.63 18.89 -2.31
N TYR A 129 18.52 17.92 -2.11
CA TYR A 129 19.07 17.15 -3.21
C TYR A 129 18.25 15.88 -3.43
N THR A 130 17.73 15.69 -4.64
CA THR A 130 17.12 14.43 -5.06
C THR A 130 17.82 13.88 -6.29
N THR A 131 18.07 12.57 -6.35
CA THR A 131 18.63 11.93 -7.54
C THR A 131 18.23 10.46 -7.61
N THR A 132 18.39 9.83 -8.78
CA THR A 132 18.28 8.37 -8.92
C THR A 132 19.68 7.77 -8.98
N ALA A 133 19.88 6.62 -8.32
CA ALA A 133 21.16 5.94 -8.34
C ALA A 133 21.56 5.54 -9.78
N PRO A 134 22.83 5.70 -10.19
CA PRO A 134 23.28 5.36 -11.55
C PRO A 134 23.08 3.88 -11.92
N ASP A 135 23.11 3.00 -10.92
CA ASP A 135 22.89 1.56 -11.06
C ASP A 135 21.42 1.14 -10.86
N PHE A 136 20.51 2.11 -10.66
CA PHE A 136 19.07 1.84 -10.50
C PHE A 136 18.55 1.03 -11.69
N GLU A 137 17.93 -0.09 -11.38
CA GLU A 137 17.23 -0.96 -12.30
C GLU A 137 15.72 -0.79 -12.15
N PHE A 138 15.01 -1.08 -13.24
CA PHE A 138 13.58 -0.83 -13.24
C PHE A 138 12.87 -1.89 -12.40
N PRO A 139 11.68 -1.55 -11.88
CA PRO A 139 10.94 -2.44 -11.00
C PRO A 139 10.66 -3.76 -11.71
N GLN A 140 11.12 -4.86 -11.14
CA GLN A 140 10.85 -6.21 -11.61
C GLN A 140 10.38 -7.07 -10.46
N VAL A 141 9.41 -7.94 -10.76
CA VAL A 141 8.93 -8.95 -9.83
C VAL A 141 8.94 -10.32 -10.48
N TRP A 142 9.20 -11.35 -9.69
CA TRP A 142 8.97 -12.74 -10.08
C TRP A 142 7.64 -13.20 -9.52
N ARG A 143 6.71 -13.59 -10.40
CA ARG A 143 5.36 -14.00 -10.01
C ARG A 143 5.08 -15.44 -10.44
N ASN A 144 4.48 -16.18 -9.52
CA ASN A 144 3.95 -17.52 -9.70
C ASN A 144 2.45 -17.49 -9.46
N SER A 145 1.69 -18.22 -10.27
CA SER A 145 0.25 -18.41 -10.09
C SER A 145 -0.17 -19.86 -10.29
N LEU A 146 -1.18 -20.27 -9.53
CA LEU A 146 -1.86 -21.55 -9.67
C LEU A 146 -3.35 -21.35 -9.39
N GLY A 147 -4.20 -21.74 -10.34
CA GLY A 147 -5.64 -21.66 -10.24
C GLY A 147 -6.29 -23.02 -10.51
N LEU A 148 -7.33 -23.33 -9.75
CA LEU A 148 -8.11 -24.56 -9.84
C LEU A 148 -9.60 -24.21 -9.91
N ASP A 149 -10.29 -24.69 -10.94
CA ASP A 149 -11.73 -24.58 -11.07
C ASP A 149 -12.34 -25.97 -11.09
N TYR A 150 -13.35 -26.20 -10.24
CA TYR A 150 -14.06 -27.48 -10.18
C TYR A 150 -15.57 -27.28 -10.19
N LYS A 151 -16.25 -27.91 -11.15
CA LYS A 151 -17.72 -27.94 -11.27
C LYS A 151 -18.25 -29.25 -10.74
N PHE A 152 -18.91 -29.19 -9.58
CA PHE A 152 -19.55 -30.36 -8.97
C PHE A 152 -20.82 -30.76 -9.72
N LYS A 153 -21.17 -32.05 -9.66
CA LYS A 153 -22.39 -32.62 -10.29
C LYS A 153 -23.68 -31.91 -9.88
N ASN A 154 -23.73 -31.34 -8.67
CA ASN A 154 -24.89 -30.61 -8.16
C ASN A 154 -24.98 -29.15 -8.65
N GLY A 155 -24.12 -28.71 -9.56
CA GLY A 155 -24.08 -27.35 -10.13
C GLY A 155 -23.31 -26.31 -9.32
N LEU A 156 -22.72 -26.68 -8.16
CA LEU A 156 -21.77 -25.83 -7.45
C LEU A 156 -20.47 -25.71 -8.27
N VAL A 157 -19.89 -24.51 -8.31
CA VAL A 157 -18.56 -24.27 -8.87
C VAL A 157 -17.67 -23.73 -7.75
N ALA A 158 -16.54 -24.40 -7.52
CA ALA A 158 -15.46 -23.92 -6.66
C ALA A 158 -14.30 -23.43 -7.51
N ILE A 159 -13.74 -22.28 -7.14
CA ILE A 159 -12.60 -21.66 -7.80
C ILE A 159 -11.61 -21.29 -6.70
N THR A 160 -10.34 -21.67 -6.83
CA THR A 160 -9.29 -21.19 -5.93
C THR A 160 -8.07 -20.77 -6.71
N ASP A 161 -7.49 -19.64 -6.34
CA ASP A 161 -6.28 -19.10 -6.96
C ASP A 161 -5.25 -18.78 -5.88
N PHE A 162 -3.99 -19.16 -6.14
CA PHE A 162 -2.82 -18.84 -5.35
C PHE A 162 -1.86 -18.04 -6.22
N ILE A 163 -1.41 -16.88 -5.72
CA ILE A 163 -0.44 -16.02 -6.39
C ILE A 163 0.64 -15.65 -5.41
N PHE A 164 1.89 -15.93 -5.75
CA PHE A 164 3.07 -15.49 -5.00
C PHE A 164 3.91 -14.58 -5.90
N THR A 165 4.21 -13.37 -5.44
CA THR A 165 5.06 -12.41 -6.14
C THR A 165 6.22 -12.04 -5.22
N ARG A 166 7.45 -12.14 -5.70
CA ARG A 166 8.66 -11.69 -4.99
C ARG A 166 9.26 -10.51 -5.73
N ASP A 167 9.71 -9.52 -4.99
CA ASP A 167 10.41 -8.38 -5.58
C ASP A 167 11.84 -8.75 -5.99
N ILE A 168 12.23 -8.33 -7.19
CA ILE A 168 13.60 -8.43 -7.69
C ILE A 168 14.26 -7.06 -7.52
N ASN A 169 13.62 -6.03 -8.07
CA ASN A 169 14.09 -4.64 -8.07
C ASN A 169 13.02 -3.71 -7.46
N ALA A 170 12.55 -4.00 -6.24
CA ALA A 170 11.65 -3.08 -5.55
C ALA A 170 12.33 -1.73 -5.34
N GLN A 171 11.51 -0.69 -5.27
CA GLN A 171 11.98 0.67 -5.15
C GLN A 171 12.07 1.11 -3.69
N MET A 172 13.05 1.96 -3.37
CA MET A 172 13.21 2.56 -2.05
C MET A 172 13.90 3.92 -2.17
N VAL A 173 13.41 4.93 -1.44
CA VAL A 173 14.21 6.14 -1.19
C VAL A 173 15.11 5.92 0.01
N ARG A 174 16.35 6.36 -0.12
CA ARG A 174 17.31 6.44 0.97
C ARG A 174 17.79 7.88 1.12
N ASN A 175 18.04 8.33 2.33
CA ASN A 175 18.69 9.61 2.56
C ASN A 175 20.20 9.37 2.66
N PHE A 176 20.93 9.56 1.56
CA PHE A 176 22.39 9.44 1.51
C PHE A 176 23.09 10.60 2.27
N GLY A 177 22.32 11.58 2.75
CA GLY A 177 22.77 12.51 3.78
C GLY A 177 23.13 11.80 5.10
N ASP A 178 22.53 10.65 5.37
CA ASP A 178 22.76 9.88 6.60
C ASP A 178 23.57 8.60 6.31
N GLY A 179 24.64 8.40 7.07
CA GLY A 179 25.51 7.23 7.00
C GLY A 179 25.00 6.08 7.86
N THR A 180 25.90 5.51 8.69
CA THR A 180 25.51 4.51 9.69
C THR A 180 25.42 5.19 11.06
N PRO A 181 24.30 5.08 11.79
CA PRO A 181 24.17 5.71 13.10
C PRO A 181 25.14 5.05 14.08
N THR A 182 25.95 5.88 14.75
CA THR A 182 26.94 5.43 15.75
C THR A 182 26.57 5.84 17.17
N GLY A 183 25.62 6.76 17.33
CA GLY A 183 25.09 7.18 18.62
C GLY A 183 24.06 6.20 19.20
N THR A 184 23.75 6.36 20.48
CA THR A 184 22.63 5.68 21.15
C THR A 184 21.85 6.66 22.00
N LEU A 185 20.53 6.67 21.85
CA LEU A 185 19.63 7.48 22.66
C LEU A 185 19.64 7.00 24.11
N ASN A 186 19.75 7.94 25.05
CA ASN A 186 19.69 7.61 26.48
C ASN A 186 18.24 7.45 26.96
N GLY A 187 18.04 6.55 27.94
CA GLY A 187 16.75 6.38 28.63
C GLY A 187 15.89 5.25 28.06
N VAL A 188 14.59 5.33 28.34
CA VAL A 188 13.60 4.34 27.91
C VAL A 188 13.48 4.32 26.39
N GLY A 189 13.48 3.12 25.80
CA GLY A 189 13.43 2.96 24.35
C GLY A 189 14.74 3.34 23.65
N ALA A 190 15.88 3.05 24.31
CA ALA A 190 17.22 3.21 23.76
C ALA A 190 17.30 2.62 22.34
N ARG A 191 17.85 3.41 21.42
CA ARG A 191 17.91 3.10 19.98
C ARG A 191 19.14 3.76 19.35
N PRO A 192 19.60 3.30 18.17
CA PRO A 192 20.61 4.02 17.41
C PRO A 192 20.13 5.41 17.03
N VAL A 193 21.01 6.40 17.12
CA VAL A 193 20.76 7.79 16.67
C VAL A 193 21.93 8.27 15.83
N TYR A 194 21.66 9.15 14.88
CA TYR A 194 22.68 9.76 14.04
C TYR A 194 23.37 10.89 14.78
N LEU A 195 24.70 10.79 14.90
CA LEU A 195 25.53 11.90 15.34
C LEU A 195 25.82 12.82 14.16
N ASN A 196 26.28 14.05 14.43
CA ASN A 196 26.69 14.97 13.35
C ASN A 196 27.81 14.37 12.47
N SER A 197 28.66 13.49 13.02
CA SER A 197 29.69 12.76 12.27
C SER A 197 29.12 11.72 11.30
N ASP A 198 27.90 11.26 11.54
CA ASP A 198 27.23 10.25 10.73
C ASP A 198 26.45 10.89 9.58
N ARG A 199 26.46 12.22 9.47
CA ARG A 199 25.66 12.98 8.50
C ARG A 199 26.53 13.85 7.62
N ALA A 200 26.19 13.94 6.34
CA ALA A 200 26.85 14.84 5.40
C ALA A 200 26.65 16.28 5.86
N GLN A 201 27.72 17.09 5.81
CA GLN A 201 27.71 18.46 6.32
C GLN A 201 28.04 19.46 5.21
N VAL A 202 27.28 20.56 5.16
CA VAL A 202 27.57 21.73 4.32
C VAL A 202 27.45 22.97 5.20
N PHE A 203 28.49 23.82 5.19
CA PHE A 203 28.61 24.99 6.08
C PHE A 203 28.40 24.67 7.58
N GLY A 204 28.80 23.46 8.01
CA GLY A 204 28.67 23.01 9.41
C GLY A 204 27.26 22.61 9.83
N SER A 205 26.33 22.44 8.88
CA SER A 205 24.99 21.92 9.13
C SER A 205 24.71 20.67 8.30
N PRO A 206 23.88 19.73 8.80
CA PRO A 206 23.50 18.55 8.04
C PRO A 206 22.83 18.89 6.71
N THR A 207 23.12 18.09 5.68
CA THR A 207 22.47 18.13 4.36
C THR A 207 21.91 16.76 4.00
N ASN A 208 20.73 16.76 3.37
CA ASN A 208 20.07 15.54 2.90
C ASN A 208 20.27 15.33 1.40
N ALA A 209 20.32 14.06 1.01
CA ALA A 209 20.28 13.64 -0.38
C ALA A 209 19.35 12.44 -0.53
N TYR A 210 18.14 12.68 -1.03
CA TYR A 210 17.13 11.66 -1.23
C TYR A 210 17.39 10.91 -2.54
N VAL A 211 17.97 9.71 -2.42
CA VAL A 211 18.39 8.90 -3.54
C VAL A 211 17.41 7.77 -3.78
N PHE A 212 16.89 7.70 -5.01
CA PHE A 212 16.07 6.58 -5.42
C PHE A 212 16.92 5.39 -5.82
N THR A 213 16.65 4.26 -5.19
CA THR A 213 17.48 3.06 -5.24
C THR A 213 16.62 1.81 -5.36
N ASN A 214 17.25 0.64 -5.53
CA ASN A 214 16.56 -0.64 -5.52
C ASN A 214 16.82 -1.45 -4.24
N THR A 215 15.97 -2.45 -4.04
CA THR A 215 16.11 -3.51 -3.06
C THR A 215 15.40 -4.78 -3.54
N GLY A 216 15.92 -5.96 -3.17
CA GLY A 216 15.26 -7.25 -3.40
C GLY A 216 14.36 -7.70 -2.24
N VAL A 217 14.06 -6.79 -1.30
CA VAL A 217 13.29 -7.08 -0.09
C VAL A 217 11.82 -6.74 -0.33
N GLY A 218 11.01 -7.79 -0.42
CA GLY A 218 9.56 -7.69 -0.50
C GLY A 218 8.93 -8.89 -1.19
N TYR A 219 7.69 -9.17 -0.84
CA TYR A 219 6.86 -10.17 -1.51
C TYR A 219 5.38 -9.91 -1.23
N SER A 220 4.52 -10.51 -2.05
CA SER A 220 3.10 -10.67 -1.76
C SER A 220 2.64 -12.10 -2.01
N LEU A 221 1.80 -12.61 -1.11
CA LEU A 221 1.06 -13.85 -1.22
C LEU A 221 -0.42 -13.49 -1.23
N ASN A 222 -1.13 -13.89 -2.28
CA ASN A 222 -2.57 -13.74 -2.39
C ASN A 222 -3.21 -15.11 -2.62
N TRP A 223 -4.11 -15.50 -1.73
CA TRP A 223 -4.92 -16.70 -1.87
C TRP A 223 -6.40 -16.33 -1.92
N SER A 224 -7.14 -16.89 -2.87
CA SER A 224 -8.58 -16.73 -2.96
C SER A 224 -9.30 -18.05 -3.10
N LEU A 225 -10.51 -18.11 -2.54
CA LEU A 225 -11.46 -19.21 -2.71
C LEU A 225 -12.84 -18.61 -2.98
N LYS A 226 -13.51 -19.07 -4.03
CA LYS A 226 -14.88 -18.70 -4.38
C LYS A 226 -15.74 -19.94 -4.55
N LEU A 227 -16.94 -19.88 -4.00
CA LEU A 227 -18.01 -20.85 -4.21
C LEU A 227 -19.19 -20.13 -4.86
N GLN A 228 -19.75 -20.69 -5.93
CA GLN A 228 -20.93 -20.11 -6.59
C GLN A 228 -21.90 -21.18 -7.08
N LYS A 229 -23.20 -20.88 -7.04
CA LYS A 229 -24.24 -21.79 -7.50
C LYS A 229 -25.44 -21.05 -8.06
N GLN A 230 -25.91 -21.50 -9.22
CA GLN A 230 -27.24 -21.21 -9.73
C GLN A 230 -28.18 -22.32 -9.33
N PHE A 231 -29.22 -21.99 -8.57
CA PHE A 231 -30.25 -22.91 -8.13
C PHE A 231 -31.41 -22.94 -9.14
N ALA A 232 -32.16 -24.04 -9.15
CA ALA A 232 -33.26 -24.27 -10.10
C ALA A 232 -34.42 -23.28 -9.98
N ASN A 233 -34.54 -22.59 -8.85
CA ASN A 233 -35.59 -21.60 -8.60
C ASN A 233 -35.16 -20.18 -8.98
N ASP A 234 -34.25 -19.96 -9.94
CA ASP A 234 -33.75 -18.62 -10.30
C ASP A 234 -33.09 -17.85 -9.13
N PHE A 235 -32.57 -18.58 -8.15
CA PHE A 235 -31.71 -18.03 -7.10
C PHE A 235 -30.25 -18.28 -7.47
N PHE A 236 -29.43 -17.24 -7.38
CA PHE A 236 -27.99 -17.33 -7.47
C PHE A 236 -27.39 -16.93 -6.13
N ALA A 237 -26.37 -17.67 -5.69
CA ALA A 237 -25.54 -17.25 -4.57
C ALA A 237 -24.06 -17.48 -4.88
N SER A 238 -23.21 -16.55 -4.42
CA SER A 238 -21.77 -16.81 -4.31
C SER A 238 -21.18 -16.16 -3.08
N ILE A 239 -20.10 -16.76 -2.59
CA ILE A 239 -19.23 -16.23 -1.55
C ILE A 239 -17.79 -16.43 -2.00
N ALA A 240 -16.94 -15.46 -1.74
CA ALA A 240 -15.51 -15.53 -1.96
C ALA A 240 -14.76 -15.00 -0.75
N TYR A 241 -13.63 -15.63 -0.44
CA TYR A 241 -12.68 -15.21 0.56
C TYR A 241 -11.34 -14.94 -0.10
N ASN A 242 -10.65 -13.89 0.33
CA ASN A 242 -9.30 -13.53 -0.06
C ASN A 242 -8.44 -13.32 1.19
N TYR A 243 -7.24 -13.90 1.16
CA TYR A 243 -6.16 -13.66 2.10
C TYR A 243 -4.98 -13.01 1.39
N LEU A 244 -4.50 -11.89 1.93
CA LEU A 244 -3.32 -11.19 1.43
C LEU A 244 -2.28 -11.05 2.54
N GLU A 245 -1.07 -11.51 2.26
CA GLU A 245 0.11 -11.11 3.01
C GLU A 245 1.05 -10.38 2.06
N ALA A 246 1.24 -9.08 2.27
CA ALA A 246 2.18 -8.27 1.49
C ALA A 246 3.22 -7.66 2.44
N LYS A 247 4.48 -7.74 2.05
CA LYS A 247 5.62 -7.15 2.74
C LYS A 247 6.52 -6.45 1.72
N ASP A 248 7.11 -5.34 2.13
CA ASP A 248 8.04 -4.56 1.32
C ASP A 248 9.20 -4.05 2.18
N ALA A 249 10.08 -3.24 1.60
CA ALA A 249 11.04 -2.42 2.35
C ALA A 249 10.64 -0.95 2.45
N SER A 250 9.74 -0.50 1.58
CA SER A 250 9.21 0.86 1.55
C SER A 250 7.87 0.84 0.80
N SER A 251 6.81 1.26 1.48
CA SER A 251 5.51 1.47 0.85
C SER A 251 5.45 2.91 0.33
N ILE A 252 5.88 3.10 -0.92
CA ILE A 252 5.96 4.44 -1.53
C ILE A 252 4.55 4.99 -1.80
N ASP A 253 4.15 6.03 -1.07
CA ASP A 253 2.86 6.70 -1.17
C ASP A 253 2.93 8.16 -1.69
N ALA A 254 4.14 8.65 -1.99
CA ALA A 254 4.40 10.02 -2.42
C ALA A 254 5.30 10.10 -3.66
N GLU A 255 5.15 11.17 -4.44
CA GLU A 255 5.92 11.43 -5.66
C GLU A 255 7.21 12.24 -5.44
N ILE A 256 7.33 12.93 -4.32
CA ILE A 256 8.53 13.65 -3.91
C ILE A 256 9.42 12.67 -3.13
N SER A 257 10.71 12.59 -3.50
CA SER A 257 11.60 11.60 -2.87
C SER A 257 11.77 11.82 -1.37
N SER A 258 11.81 13.07 -0.89
CA SER A 258 11.83 13.37 0.56
C SER A 258 10.59 12.82 1.26
N ASP A 259 9.40 13.09 0.74
CA ASP A 259 8.15 12.62 1.34
C ASP A 259 8.09 11.10 1.40
N ALA A 260 8.53 10.41 0.35
CA ALA A 260 8.56 8.95 0.33
C ALA A 260 9.56 8.36 1.33
N PHE A 261 10.62 9.10 1.71
CA PHE A 261 11.51 8.75 2.80
C PHE A 261 10.86 9.03 4.17
N ASP A 262 10.34 10.25 4.36
CA ASP A 262 9.73 10.69 5.63
C ASP A 262 8.48 9.86 6.00
N ARG A 263 7.75 9.35 5.01
CA ARG A 263 6.53 8.53 5.20
C ARG A 263 6.81 7.02 5.22
N ASN A 264 8.08 6.60 5.31
CA ASN A 264 8.45 5.20 5.46
C ASN A 264 8.92 4.92 6.89
N PRO A 265 8.05 4.45 7.80
CA PRO A 265 8.42 4.29 9.20
C PRO A 265 9.59 3.32 9.39
N ALA A 266 10.54 3.69 10.24
CA ALA A 266 11.80 3.00 10.39
C ALA A 266 12.27 2.94 11.85
N LEU A 267 13.23 2.04 12.09
CA LEU A 267 13.91 1.87 13.37
C LEU A 267 15.39 1.55 13.13
N GLY A 268 16.28 2.30 13.77
CA GLY A 268 17.73 2.16 13.64
C GLY A 268 18.23 2.82 12.36
N ASN A 269 19.12 2.15 11.60
CA ASN A 269 19.57 2.69 10.32
C ASN A 269 18.43 2.67 9.29
N VAL A 270 17.97 3.86 8.91
CA VAL A 270 16.82 4.09 8.01
C VAL A 270 17.13 3.81 6.53
N ASN A 271 18.41 3.74 6.16
CA ASN A 271 18.83 3.38 4.80
C ASN A 271 18.90 1.87 4.57
N VAL A 272 18.83 1.06 5.64
CA VAL A 272 18.81 -0.41 5.53
C VAL A 272 17.42 -0.90 5.17
N ALA A 273 17.30 -1.59 4.04
CA ALA A 273 16.04 -2.20 3.61
C ALA A 273 15.65 -3.34 4.57
N LYS A 274 14.53 -3.17 5.27
CA LYS A 274 13.96 -4.18 6.18
C LYS A 274 12.59 -4.61 5.72
N SER A 275 12.34 -5.92 5.75
CA SER A 275 11.02 -6.46 5.42
C SER A 275 10.04 -6.14 6.54
N GLY A 276 8.93 -5.51 6.19
CA GLY A 276 7.79 -5.26 7.07
C GLY A 276 6.50 -5.35 6.26
N PRO A 277 5.32 -5.46 6.91
CA PRO A 277 4.06 -5.36 6.20
C PRO A 277 4.01 -4.15 5.26
N ALA A 278 3.46 -4.37 4.07
CA ALA A 278 3.17 -3.28 3.14
C ALA A 278 1.97 -2.47 3.66
N LEU A 279 1.92 -1.17 3.35
CA LEU A 279 0.82 -0.29 3.73
C LEU A 279 -0.52 -0.70 3.09
N TYR A 280 -0.46 -1.29 1.90
CA TYR A 280 -1.62 -1.48 1.04
C TYR A 280 -2.26 -2.87 1.15
N GLY A 281 -3.57 -2.88 0.88
CA GLY A 281 -4.36 -4.10 0.70
C GLY A 281 -5.09 -4.57 1.95
N ASP A 282 -6.15 -5.34 1.74
CA ASP A 282 -6.90 -5.98 2.81
C ASP A 282 -6.31 -7.34 3.10
N LYS A 283 -5.89 -7.58 4.35
CA LYS A 283 -5.35 -8.87 4.79
C LYS A 283 -6.40 -9.97 4.68
N HIS A 284 -7.64 -9.64 5.03
CA HIS A 284 -8.79 -10.53 4.91
C HIS A 284 -9.89 -9.80 4.17
N ARG A 285 -10.48 -10.44 3.16
CA ARG A 285 -11.65 -9.89 2.45
C ARG A 285 -12.62 -10.99 2.07
N ILE A 286 -13.88 -10.81 2.45
CA ILE A 286 -15.00 -11.67 2.10
C ILE A 286 -15.94 -10.84 1.24
N VAL A 287 -16.29 -11.35 0.07
CA VAL A 287 -17.32 -10.74 -0.79
C VAL A 287 -18.34 -11.79 -1.19
N GLY A 288 -19.59 -11.38 -1.34
CA GLY A 288 -20.61 -12.27 -1.85
C GLY A 288 -21.75 -11.56 -2.51
N GLN A 289 -22.54 -12.33 -3.24
CA GLN A 289 -23.74 -11.83 -3.91
C GLN A 289 -24.86 -12.85 -3.84
N LEU A 290 -26.07 -12.35 -3.65
CA LEU A 290 -27.32 -13.10 -3.69
C LEU A 290 -28.21 -12.44 -4.75
N ASN A 291 -28.77 -13.21 -5.67
CA ASN A 291 -29.69 -12.68 -6.68
C ASN A 291 -30.88 -13.62 -6.81
N LYS A 292 -32.09 -13.06 -6.78
CA LYS A 292 -33.33 -13.82 -6.92
C LYS A 292 -34.29 -13.05 -7.81
N ARG A 293 -34.81 -13.71 -8.85
CA ARG A 293 -35.92 -13.19 -9.65
C ARG A 293 -37.15 -14.09 -9.47
N TRP A 294 -38.33 -13.48 -9.43
CA TRP A 294 -39.60 -14.20 -9.49
C TRP A 294 -40.63 -13.39 -10.25
N SER A 295 -41.43 -14.08 -11.06
CA SER A 295 -42.52 -13.47 -11.83
C SER A 295 -43.86 -13.94 -11.31
N TYR A 296 -44.83 -13.02 -11.24
CA TYR A 296 -46.13 -13.25 -10.63
C TYR A 296 -47.23 -12.43 -11.30
N GLY A 297 -48.47 -12.68 -10.89
CA GLY A 297 -49.67 -12.13 -11.50
C GLY A 297 -50.06 -12.86 -12.80
N LYS A 298 -51.22 -12.48 -13.34
CA LYS A 298 -51.74 -13.03 -14.60
C LYS A 298 -50.72 -12.83 -15.72
N ASP A 299 -50.48 -13.87 -16.51
CA ASP A 299 -49.55 -13.86 -17.65
C ASP A 299 -48.11 -13.42 -17.31
N LYS A 300 -47.67 -13.58 -16.05
CA LYS A 300 -46.34 -13.11 -15.56
C LYS A 300 -46.09 -11.63 -15.80
N LYS A 301 -47.17 -10.82 -15.71
CA LYS A 301 -47.16 -9.37 -15.90
C LYS A 301 -46.18 -8.64 -14.99
N TRP A 302 -45.91 -9.18 -13.81
CA TRP A 302 -44.99 -8.60 -12.84
C TRP A 302 -43.77 -9.48 -12.65
N ALA A 303 -42.60 -8.87 -12.47
CA ALA A 303 -41.44 -9.58 -11.96
C ALA A 303 -40.66 -8.72 -10.96
N THR A 304 -40.26 -9.32 -9.86
CA THR A 304 -39.37 -8.67 -8.89
C THR A 304 -38.01 -9.35 -8.96
N THR A 305 -36.95 -8.56 -8.96
CA THR A 305 -35.57 -9.03 -8.77
C THR A 305 -35.01 -8.41 -7.51
N ALA A 306 -34.55 -9.23 -6.58
CA ALA A 306 -33.81 -8.78 -5.41
C ALA A 306 -32.36 -9.25 -5.52
N SER A 307 -31.45 -8.29 -5.42
CA SER A 307 -30.01 -8.50 -5.45
C SER A 307 -29.40 -7.93 -4.19
N ALA A 308 -28.49 -8.66 -3.57
CA ALA A 308 -27.68 -8.19 -2.45
C ALA A 308 -26.21 -8.45 -2.73
N PHE A 309 -25.36 -7.48 -2.43
CA PHE A 309 -23.91 -7.60 -2.40
C PHE A 309 -23.43 -7.32 -1.00
N TYR A 310 -22.48 -8.09 -0.50
CA TYR A 310 -21.88 -7.84 0.80
C TYR A 310 -20.37 -7.95 0.74
N GLU A 311 -19.72 -7.13 1.54
CA GLU A 311 -18.28 -7.12 1.70
C GLU A 311 -17.93 -7.01 3.19
N TYR A 312 -17.00 -7.84 3.65
CA TYR A 312 -16.36 -7.73 4.94
C TYR A 312 -14.85 -7.75 4.73
N ALA A 313 -14.15 -6.74 5.22
CA ALA A 313 -12.72 -6.61 5.00
C ALA A 313 -12.00 -6.15 6.27
N GLN A 314 -10.78 -6.64 6.45
CA GLN A 314 -9.84 -6.15 7.43
C GLN A 314 -8.53 -5.80 6.72
N GLY A 315 -8.13 -4.55 6.83
CA GLY A 315 -7.02 -3.95 6.11
C GLY A 315 -6.72 -2.58 6.69
N GLY A 316 -6.24 -1.65 5.87
CA GLY A 316 -5.94 -0.29 6.33
C GLY A 316 -4.82 -0.31 7.35
N ARG A 317 -3.60 -0.59 6.90
CA ARG A 317 -2.45 -0.66 7.80
C ARG A 317 -1.95 0.73 8.15
N PHE A 318 -1.37 0.86 9.32
CA PHE A 318 -0.65 2.06 9.73
C PHE A 318 0.45 1.71 10.75
N SER A 319 1.26 2.71 11.09
CA SER A 319 2.31 2.65 12.10
C SER A 319 2.07 3.73 13.15
N TYR A 320 2.57 3.50 14.36
CA TYR A 320 2.72 4.59 15.33
C TYR A 320 4.15 5.13 15.25
N THR A 321 4.28 6.41 14.94
CA THR A 321 5.55 7.13 14.96
C THR A 321 5.52 8.26 15.99
N TYR A 322 6.67 8.78 16.40
CA TYR A 322 6.71 9.99 17.20
C TYR A 322 6.35 11.20 16.34
N SER A 323 5.73 12.22 16.95
CA SER A 323 5.71 13.57 16.38
C SER A 323 7.00 14.28 16.77
N GLY A 324 8.03 14.14 15.94
CA GLY A 324 9.39 14.63 16.22
C GLY A 324 10.45 13.69 15.68
N ASP A 325 11.68 14.21 15.59
CA ASP A 325 12.86 13.49 15.10
C ASP A 325 13.67 13.00 16.32
N ILE A 326 13.44 11.76 16.72
CA ILE A 326 14.07 11.15 17.91
C ILE A 326 15.36 10.42 17.54
N ASN A 327 15.55 10.06 16.27
CA ASN A 327 16.74 9.36 15.78
C ASN A 327 17.78 10.29 15.13
N ASN A 328 17.44 11.57 14.88
CA ASN A 328 18.23 12.61 14.24
C ASN A 328 18.58 12.38 12.74
N ASP A 329 17.71 11.68 12.01
CA ASP A 329 17.82 11.47 10.55
C ASP A 329 17.24 12.64 9.71
N GLY A 330 16.66 13.64 10.38
CA GLY A 330 16.07 14.81 9.74
C GLY A 330 14.61 14.66 9.35
N SER A 331 13.95 13.55 9.67
CA SER A 331 12.51 13.34 9.51
C SER A 331 11.78 13.38 10.85
N SER A 332 10.66 14.09 10.91
CA SER A 332 9.78 14.10 12.08
C SER A 332 8.59 13.15 11.96
N LEU A 333 8.57 12.28 10.93
CA LEU A 333 7.39 11.49 10.54
C LEU A 333 7.59 9.97 10.60
N ASN A 334 8.81 9.48 10.39
CA ASN A 334 9.14 8.06 10.20
C ASN A 334 9.53 7.31 11.50
N ASP A 335 9.73 8.00 12.62
CA ASP A 335 10.33 7.40 13.80
C ASP A 335 9.38 6.51 14.60
N LEU A 336 9.50 5.19 14.48
CA LEU A 336 8.63 4.25 15.19
C LEU A 336 8.69 4.45 16.72
N ILE A 337 7.52 4.42 17.37
CA ILE A 337 7.45 4.60 18.82
C ILE A 337 8.04 3.41 19.57
N TYR A 338 8.66 3.67 20.71
CA TYR A 338 8.80 2.66 21.76
C TYR A 338 7.53 2.63 22.58
N ILE A 339 7.01 1.43 22.87
CA ILE A 339 5.77 1.25 23.64
C ILE A 339 6.17 0.93 25.08
N PRO A 340 6.14 1.89 26.01
CA PRO A 340 6.68 1.68 27.35
C PRO A 340 5.81 0.76 28.21
N THR A 341 6.43 0.02 29.11
CA THR A 341 5.77 -0.60 30.26
C THR A 341 5.30 0.48 31.25
N THR A 342 4.40 0.14 32.17
CA THR A 342 3.95 1.08 33.22
C THR A 342 5.12 1.53 34.12
N ALA A 343 6.11 0.67 34.37
CA ALA A 343 7.31 1.03 35.13
C ALA A 343 8.19 2.03 34.35
N GLU A 344 8.42 1.77 33.06
CA GLU A 344 9.20 2.67 32.20
C GLU A 344 8.51 4.01 31.97
N LEU A 345 7.18 4.04 31.92
CA LEU A 345 6.42 5.30 31.91
C LEU A 345 6.73 6.17 33.12
N GLY A 346 7.16 5.60 34.26
CA GLY A 346 7.63 6.36 35.43
C GLY A 346 9.05 6.93 35.28
N LEU A 347 9.83 6.43 34.33
CA LEU A 347 11.22 6.85 34.05
C LEU A 347 11.33 7.84 32.89
N MET A 348 10.36 7.86 31.98
CA MET A 348 10.31 8.83 30.86
C MET A 348 10.24 10.28 31.37
N GLN A 349 10.65 11.27 30.59
CA GLN A 349 10.50 12.69 30.97
C GLN A 349 9.42 13.33 30.10
N PHE A 350 8.42 13.96 30.72
CA PHE A 350 7.35 14.66 29.98
C PHE A 350 7.49 16.17 30.13
N GLU A 351 6.92 16.93 29.20
CA GLU A 351 6.88 18.39 29.29
C GLU A 351 6.00 18.87 30.45
N GLY A 352 6.32 20.05 30.99
CA GLY A 352 5.57 20.69 32.07
C GLY A 352 6.05 20.34 33.47
N ASP A 353 5.31 20.85 34.46
CA ASP A 353 5.58 20.62 35.88
C ASP A 353 5.28 19.17 36.31
N ALA A 354 5.65 18.81 37.55
CA ALA A 354 5.49 17.45 38.05
C ALA A 354 4.04 16.95 38.00
N ALA A 355 3.05 17.84 38.19
CA ALA A 355 1.64 17.49 38.10
C ALA A 355 1.23 17.17 36.66
N SER A 356 1.60 18.02 35.71
CA SER A 356 1.33 17.84 34.28
C SER A 356 1.98 16.56 33.75
N GLN A 357 3.22 16.29 34.15
CA GLN A 357 3.90 15.04 33.79
C GLN A 357 3.18 13.81 34.33
N ALA A 358 2.69 13.84 35.58
CA ALA A 358 1.93 12.73 36.16
C ALA A 358 0.62 12.49 35.39
N THR A 359 -0.10 13.55 35.02
CA THR A 359 -1.32 13.46 34.21
C THR A 359 -1.04 12.83 32.83
N GLN A 360 0.01 13.26 32.15
CA GLN A 360 0.40 12.71 30.85
C GLN A 360 0.77 11.22 30.94
N ARG A 361 1.53 10.80 31.96
CA ARG A 361 1.89 9.38 32.18
C ARG A 361 0.64 8.51 32.36
N VAL A 362 -0.32 8.95 33.19
CA VAL A 362 -1.57 8.22 33.43
C VAL A 362 -2.43 8.14 32.17
N ALA A 363 -2.49 9.24 31.41
CA ALA A 363 -3.25 9.28 30.16
C ALA A 363 -2.63 8.38 29.08
N MET A 364 -1.30 8.42 28.92
CA MET A 364 -0.57 7.55 27.99
C MET A 364 -0.70 6.08 28.39
N ASP A 365 -0.61 5.76 29.68
CA ASP A 365 -0.81 4.39 30.17
C ASP A 365 -2.21 3.87 29.84
N SER A 366 -3.23 4.72 30.00
CA SER A 366 -4.62 4.42 29.61
C SER A 366 -4.78 4.23 28.10
N TYR A 367 -4.17 5.11 27.29
CA TYR A 367 -4.21 5.03 25.83
C TYR A 367 -3.55 3.74 25.31
N ILE A 368 -2.41 3.33 25.87
CA ILE A 368 -1.77 2.06 25.53
C ILE A 368 -2.65 0.87 25.94
N LYS A 369 -3.37 0.94 27.07
CA LYS A 369 -4.20 -0.17 27.57
C LYS A 369 -5.43 -0.43 26.69
N GLN A 370 -6.06 0.62 26.16
CA GLN A 370 -7.27 0.47 25.34
C GLN A 370 -6.97 -0.14 23.96
N ASP A 371 -5.81 0.17 23.39
CA ASP A 371 -5.39 -0.38 22.10
C ASP A 371 -4.78 -1.79 22.28
N GLN A 372 -5.32 -2.79 21.57
CA GLN A 372 -4.80 -4.15 21.67
C GLN A 372 -3.35 -4.27 21.19
N TYR A 373 -2.99 -3.63 20.08
CA TYR A 373 -1.66 -3.72 19.51
C TYR A 373 -0.61 -3.09 20.43
N LEU A 374 -0.89 -1.91 20.97
CA LEU A 374 0.01 -1.22 21.92
C LEU A 374 0.10 -2.00 23.23
N ARG A 375 -1.03 -2.42 23.81
CA ARG A 375 -1.03 -3.18 25.07
C ARG A 375 -0.19 -4.45 24.98
N ASP A 376 -0.35 -5.21 23.90
CA ASP A 376 0.28 -6.52 23.74
C ASP A 376 1.79 -6.40 23.40
N ARG A 377 2.29 -5.20 23.07
CA ARG A 377 3.67 -4.92 22.67
C ARG A 377 4.44 -3.99 23.62
N ARG A 378 3.97 -3.80 24.85
CA ARG A 378 4.72 -3.05 25.87
C ARG A 378 6.14 -3.62 26.06
N GLY A 379 7.11 -2.74 26.24
CA GLY A 379 8.54 -3.06 26.32
C GLY A 379 9.21 -3.26 24.96
N THR A 380 8.53 -2.97 23.84
CA THR A 380 9.06 -3.16 22.49
C THR A 380 8.75 -1.96 21.58
N PHE A 381 9.40 -1.90 20.43
CA PHE A 381 9.08 -0.89 19.41
C PHE A 381 7.86 -1.29 18.60
N ALA A 382 7.07 -0.30 18.20
CA ALA A 382 6.05 -0.50 17.16
C ALA A 382 6.73 -0.96 15.86
N GLY A 383 6.13 -1.94 15.17
CA GLY A 383 6.50 -2.33 13.82
C GLY A 383 5.91 -1.41 12.76
N ARG A 384 6.57 -1.36 11.60
CA ARG A 384 6.08 -0.66 10.41
C ARG A 384 4.86 -1.38 9.82
N ASN A 385 3.77 -0.62 9.65
CA ASN A 385 2.49 -1.04 9.04
C ASN A 385 1.89 -2.28 9.69
N ASP A 386 2.23 -2.50 10.96
CA ASP A 386 1.98 -3.75 11.66
C ASP A 386 0.55 -3.81 12.21
N ILE A 387 -0.08 -2.63 12.38
CA ILE A 387 -1.45 -2.46 12.88
C ILE A 387 -2.44 -2.60 11.72
N LEU A 388 -3.60 -3.20 11.97
CA LEU A 388 -4.73 -3.26 11.04
C LEU A 388 -5.87 -2.43 11.60
N SER A 389 -6.54 -1.66 10.75
CA SER A 389 -7.84 -1.08 11.11
C SER A 389 -8.86 -2.19 11.44
N PRO A 390 -9.89 -1.87 12.25
CA PRO A 390 -10.98 -2.77 12.55
C PRO A 390 -11.66 -3.33 11.30
N TRP A 391 -12.38 -4.43 11.48
CA TRP A 391 -13.19 -5.01 10.42
C TRP A 391 -14.26 -4.01 9.97
N ARG A 392 -14.31 -3.74 8.67
CA ARG A 392 -15.42 -3.02 8.04
C ARG A 392 -16.32 -4.00 7.31
N GLY A 393 -17.62 -3.77 7.36
CA GLY A 393 -18.61 -4.61 6.71
C GLY A 393 -19.75 -3.80 6.12
N ARG A 394 -20.18 -4.09 4.90
CA ARG A 394 -21.32 -3.42 4.26
C ARG A 394 -22.20 -4.39 3.49
N TRP A 395 -23.48 -4.06 3.41
CA TRP A 395 -24.45 -4.72 2.54
C TRP A 395 -25.06 -3.67 1.62
N ASP A 396 -25.04 -3.94 0.33
CA ASP A 396 -25.73 -3.16 -0.68
C ASP A 396 -26.87 -3.99 -1.25
N MET A 397 -28.00 -3.36 -1.55
CA MET A 397 -29.19 -4.03 -2.05
C MET A 397 -29.75 -3.31 -3.26
N LYS A 398 -30.19 -4.08 -4.26
CA LYS A 398 -30.93 -3.59 -5.41
C LYS A 398 -32.25 -4.33 -5.53
N LEU A 399 -33.34 -3.58 -5.63
CA LEU A 399 -34.66 -4.08 -5.94
C LEU A 399 -35.07 -3.59 -7.33
N LEU A 400 -35.46 -4.51 -8.20
CA LEU A 400 -36.07 -4.20 -9.50
C LEU A 400 -37.50 -4.70 -9.50
N GLN A 401 -38.43 -3.85 -9.90
CA GLN A 401 -39.81 -4.19 -10.14
C GLN A 401 -40.15 -3.94 -11.61
N ASP A 402 -40.34 -5.03 -12.34
CA ASP A 402 -40.76 -5.02 -13.74
C ASP A 402 -42.29 -5.08 -13.81
N TYR A 403 -42.84 -4.20 -14.62
CA TYR A 403 -44.20 -4.25 -15.14
C TYR A 403 -44.15 -4.51 -16.65
N ASN A 404 -44.49 -5.73 -17.05
CA ASN A 404 -44.50 -6.19 -18.42
C ASN A 404 -45.90 -5.97 -19.01
N PHE A 405 -46.01 -5.37 -20.20
CA PHE A 405 -47.28 -5.20 -20.88
C PHE A 405 -47.12 -5.45 -22.38
N LYS A 406 -48.17 -6.02 -22.99
CA LYS A 406 -48.20 -6.21 -24.44
C LYS A 406 -48.28 -4.84 -25.12
N PHE A 407 -47.29 -4.53 -25.93
CA PHE A 407 -47.30 -3.38 -26.81
C PHE A 407 -47.89 -3.73 -28.18
N SER A 408 -47.63 -4.94 -28.67
CA SER A 408 -48.30 -5.55 -29.83
C SER A 408 -48.42 -7.06 -29.65
N GLU A 409 -49.03 -7.78 -30.60
CA GLU A 409 -49.24 -9.23 -30.52
C GLU A 409 -47.95 -10.01 -30.22
N ASN A 410 -46.84 -9.60 -30.83
CA ASN A 410 -45.53 -10.25 -30.71
C ASN A 410 -44.51 -9.43 -29.90
N LYS A 411 -44.95 -8.38 -29.21
CA LYS A 411 -44.04 -7.44 -28.54
C LYS A 411 -44.51 -7.09 -27.13
N THR A 412 -43.65 -7.36 -26.16
CA THR A 412 -43.82 -6.97 -24.76
C THR A 412 -42.84 -5.87 -24.45
N HIS A 413 -43.32 -4.76 -23.92
CA HIS A 413 -42.47 -3.71 -23.35
C HIS A 413 -42.50 -3.83 -21.82
N THR A 414 -41.48 -3.28 -21.16
CA THR A 414 -41.36 -3.31 -19.70
C THR A 414 -41.11 -1.91 -19.16
N ILE A 415 -41.87 -1.50 -18.14
CA ILE A 415 -41.50 -0.42 -17.25
C ILE A 415 -40.82 -1.06 -16.04
N GLN A 416 -39.55 -0.74 -15.81
CA GLN A 416 -38.79 -1.21 -14.67
C GLN A 416 -38.57 -0.07 -13.69
N PHE A 417 -39.04 -0.25 -12.47
CA PHE A 417 -38.67 0.58 -11.34
C PHE A 417 -37.49 -0.06 -10.62
N SER A 418 -36.54 0.76 -10.18
CA SER A 418 -35.33 0.32 -9.47
C SER A 418 -35.12 1.12 -8.20
N VAL A 419 -34.70 0.43 -7.15
CA VAL A 419 -34.22 1.00 -5.90
C VAL A 419 -32.84 0.42 -5.63
N ASP A 420 -31.83 1.27 -5.60
CA ASP A 420 -30.46 0.93 -5.20
C ASP A 420 -30.22 1.50 -3.80
N ILE A 421 -29.90 0.64 -2.83
CA ILE A 421 -29.60 0.99 -1.44
C ILE A 421 -28.15 0.60 -1.18
N LEU A 422 -27.28 1.59 -1.04
CA LEU A 422 -25.90 1.38 -0.62
C LEU A 422 -25.83 1.45 0.91
N ASN A 423 -25.09 0.52 1.51
CA ASN A 423 -24.93 0.41 2.96
C ASN A 423 -26.27 0.25 3.71
N LEU A 424 -27.09 -0.72 3.28
CA LEU A 424 -28.37 -1.10 3.88
C LEU A 424 -28.25 -1.37 5.40
N GLY A 425 -27.12 -1.92 5.85
CA GLY A 425 -26.86 -2.12 7.28
C GLY A 425 -26.98 -0.81 8.06
N ASN A 426 -26.36 0.26 7.57
CA ASN A 426 -26.41 1.58 8.18
C ASN A 426 -27.82 2.22 8.15
N LEU A 427 -28.61 1.93 7.12
CA LEU A 427 -30.03 2.34 7.06
C LEU A 427 -30.85 1.68 8.18
N ILE A 428 -30.53 0.44 8.55
CA ILE A 428 -31.23 -0.32 9.60
C ILE A 428 -30.74 0.09 11.00
N SER A 429 -29.43 0.24 11.18
CA SER A 429 -28.81 0.67 12.43
C SER A 429 -27.62 1.57 12.16
N SER A 430 -27.54 2.70 12.86
CA SER A 430 -26.43 3.65 12.74
C SER A 430 -25.07 3.04 13.07
N ASP A 431 -25.04 1.95 13.84
CA ASP A 431 -23.80 1.30 14.30
C ASP A 431 -23.25 0.28 13.29
N TRP A 432 -24.01 -0.02 12.23
CA TRP A 432 -23.61 -0.96 11.19
C TRP A 432 -23.12 -0.23 9.96
N GLY A 433 -22.21 -0.85 9.21
CA GLY A 433 -21.72 -0.23 7.99
C GLY A 433 -20.72 0.89 8.19
N ILE A 434 -20.16 1.04 9.41
CA ILE A 434 -19.20 2.08 9.75
C ILE A 434 -17.78 1.65 9.36
N VAL A 435 -17.02 2.59 8.79
CA VAL A 435 -15.58 2.46 8.62
C VAL A 435 -14.87 3.21 9.75
N GLU A 436 -13.94 2.54 10.43
CA GLU A 436 -13.10 3.12 11.47
C GLU A 436 -11.71 3.49 10.93
N LEU A 437 -11.25 4.70 11.24
CA LEU A 437 -9.97 5.24 10.81
C LEU A 437 -9.08 5.58 12.02
N PRO A 438 -7.74 5.50 11.90
CA PRO A 438 -6.85 5.89 12.98
C PRO A 438 -7.01 7.39 13.30
N SER A 439 -7.24 7.72 14.57
CA SER A 439 -7.43 9.10 15.05
C SER A 439 -6.15 9.92 14.95
N ASN A 440 -5.02 9.33 15.32
CA ASN A 440 -3.71 9.94 15.28
C ASN A 440 -2.62 8.86 15.18
N THR A 441 -1.79 8.92 14.14
CA THR A 441 -0.66 8.00 13.95
C THR A 441 0.63 8.49 14.62
N GLN A 442 0.65 9.74 15.10
CA GLN A 442 1.73 10.33 15.90
C GLN A 442 1.24 10.76 17.30
N PRO A 443 0.83 9.81 18.15
CA PRO A 443 0.13 10.09 19.41
C PRO A 443 1.00 10.75 20.49
N ILE A 444 2.33 10.75 20.32
CA ILE A 444 3.28 11.26 21.30
C ILE A 444 4.31 12.14 20.60
N GLY A 445 4.39 13.41 21.03
CA GLY A 445 5.45 14.33 20.63
C GLY A 445 6.75 14.02 21.35
N VAL A 446 7.87 14.30 20.69
CA VAL A 446 9.19 14.17 21.30
C VAL A 446 10.16 15.24 20.79
N ARG A 447 11.02 15.68 21.69
CA ARG A 447 12.19 16.51 21.38
C ARG A 447 13.37 16.04 22.21
N ILE A 448 14.58 16.27 21.72
CA ILE A 448 15.81 15.82 22.38
C ILE A 448 16.54 17.01 22.99
N GLU A 449 16.90 16.90 24.27
CA GLU A 449 17.83 17.81 24.95
C GLU A 449 18.99 17.00 25.53
N ASN A 450 20.23 17.32 25.13
CA ASN A 450 21.44 16.65 25.64
C ASN A 450 21.36 15.11 25.57
N ASN A 451 20.85 14.58 24.45
CA ASN A 451 20.62 13.14 24.22
C ASN A 451 19.57 12.49 25.16
N ILE A 452 18.72 13.28 25.81
CA ILE A 452 17.61 12.82 26.65
C ILE A 452 16.29 13.21 25.96
N PRO A 453 15.37 12.26 25.73
CA PRO A 453 14.07 12.56 25.14
C PRO A 453 13.12 13.17 26.16
N ILE A 454 12.49 14.27 25.76
CA ILE A 454 11.40 14.94 26.48
C ILE A 454 10.14 14.77 25.64
N TYR A 455 9.12 14.15 26.24
CA TYR A 455 7.90 13.73 25.57
C TYR A 455 6.73 14.67 25.87
N ASN A 456 5.78 14.75 24.94
CA ASN A 456 4.52 15.45 25.14
C ASN A 456 3.35 14.55 24.69
N PHE A 457 2.37 14.34 25.55
CA PHE A 457 1.19 13.53 25.25
C PHE A 457 -0.07 14.32 25.62
N ASP A 458 -1.01 14.48 24.69
CA ASP A 458 -2.28 15.15 24.97
C ASP A 458 -3.19 14.23 25.81
N PRO A 459 -3.50 14.57 27.08
CA PRO A 459 -4.37 13.75 27.91
C PRO A 459 -5.80 13.60 27.40
N SER A 460 -6.23 14.44 26.44
CA SER A 460 -7.54 14.35 25.79
C SER A 460 -7.65 13.16 24.84
N GLN A 461 -6.53 12.64 24.34
CA GLN A 461 -6.51 11.52 23.41
C GLN A 461 -6.85 10.20 24.13
N LYS A 462 -8.00 9.62 23.81
CA LYS A 462 -8.50 8.38 24.44
C LYS A 462 -8.52 7.17 23.52
N ASP A 463 -8.86 7.35 22.26
CA ASP A 463 -9.19 6.24 21.35
C ASP A 463 -8.23 6.17 20.16
N THR A 464 -7.84 4.96 19.78
CA THR A 464 -7.02 4.74 18.58
C THR A 464 -7.80 5.04 17.30
N PHE A 465 -9.08 4.69 17.29
CA PHE A 465 -9.93 4.77 16.12
C PHE A 465 -11.10 5.71 16.36
N PHE A 466 -11.59 6.31 15.28
CA PHE A 466 -12.85 7.02 15.25
C PHE A 466 -13.70 6.56 14.08
N ASN A 467 -15.01 6.73 14.23
CA ASN A 467 -15.97 6.42 13.18
C ASN A 467 -15.90 7.48 12.07
N SER A 468 -15.55 7.06 10.85
CA SER A 468 -15.56 7.96 9.70
C SER A 468 -16.98 8.44 9.44
N ALA A 469 -17.18 9.76 9.38
CA ALA A 469 -18.44 10.38 8.99
C ALA A 469 -18.55 10.59 7.47
N ALA A 470 -17.61 10.08 6.68
CA ALA A 470 -17.63 10.22 5.23
C ALA A 470 -18.65 9.27 4.58
N LEU A 471 -18.81 9.40 3.26
CA LEU A 471 -19.92 8.79 2.52
C LEU A 471 -19.90 7.26 2.58
N GLU A 472 -18.73 6.65 2.72
CA GLU A 472 -18.54 5.21 2.84
C GLU A 472 -19.20 4.60 4.09
N SER A 473 -19.36 5.38 5.16
CA SER A 473 -20.04 4.94 6.39
C SER A 473 -21.54 5.28 6.39
N ARG A 474 -22.06 5.90 5.34
CA ARG A 474 -23.46 6.36 5.27
C ARG A 474 -24.25 5.52 4.29
N TRP A 475 -25.53 5.31 4.59
CA TRP A 475 -26.45 4.76 3.60
C TRP A 475 -26.80 5.80 2.53
N GLN A 476 -27.03 5.30 1.32
CA GLN A 476 -27.51 6.10 0.18
C GLN A 476 -28.61 5.33 -0.53
N MET A 477 -29.60 6.04 -1.06
CA MET A 477 -30.68 5.42 -1.82
C MET A 477 -30.89 6.17 -3.13
N GLN A 478 -30.93 5.42 -4.23
CA GLN A 478 -31.19 5.93 -5.57
C GLN A 478 -32.41 5.23 -6.16
N PHE A 479 -33.29 6.01 -6.76
CA PHE A 479 -34.46 5.53 -7.49
C PHE A 479 -34.24 5.71 -8.98
N GLY A 480 -34.69 4.74 -9.77
CA GLY A 480 -34.62 4.80 -11.23
C GLY A 480 -35.86 4.24 -11.89
N ILE A 481 -36.22 4.81 -13.04
CA ILE A 481 -37.23 4.28 -13.93
C ILE A 481 -36.60 4.04 -15.30
N ARG A 482 -36.82 2.86 -15.87
CA ARG A 482 -36.33 2.47 -17.19
C ARG A 482 -37.47 1.91 -18.02
N TYR A 483 -37.56 2.35 -19.26
CA TYR A 483 -38.42 1.73 -20.27
C TYR A 483 -37.59 0.79 -21.14
N ILE A 484 -38.09 -0.42 -21.37
CA ILE A 484 -37.43 -1.45 -22.16
C ILE A 484 -38.37 -1.81 -23.33
N PHE A 485 -37.89 -1.59 -24.55
CA PHE A 485 -38.61 -1.79 -25.81
C PHE A 485 -38.64 -3.25 -26.26
#